data_AF-A0A9X1MHM1-F1
#
_entry.id   AF-A0A9X1MHM1-F1
#
_cell.length_a   1.000
_cell.length_b   1.000
_cell.length_c   1.000
_cell.angle_alpha   90.00
_cell.angle_beta   90.00
_cell.angle_gamma   90.00
#
_symmetry.space_group_name_H-M   'P 1'
#
loop_
_entity.id
_entity.type
_entity.pdbx_description
1 polymer ?
#
loop_
_entity_poly.entity_id
_entity_poly.type
_entity_poly.pdbx_seq_one_letter_code
_entity_poly.pdbx_strand_id
1 'polypeptide(L)'
;MNTAPESPAEAADGYRPLPATAAEIHDAAVEVQRLRSGGLTWRQISEKTGFSRVDSLQLAHNLFNLTDAAYEASKHEISTGVWYGRRSA
;
A
#
# COMPACT_ATOMS: atom_id res chain seq x y z
N MET A 1 -38.26 18.14 7.20
CA MET A 1 -37.08 17.53 7.84
C MET A 1 -36.45 16.61 6.81
N ASN A 2 -35.34 17.03 6.21
CA ASN A 2 -34.60 16.21 5.24
C ASN A 2 -33.74 15.22 6.02
N THR A 3 -34.13 13.95 6.02
CA THR A 3 -33.30 12.83 6.45
C THR A 3 -32.19 12.66 5.42
N ALA A 4 -30.95 12.93 5.83
CA ALA A 4 -29.76 12.57 5.06
C ALA A 4 -29.73 11.04 4.89
N PRO A 5 -29.36 10.52 3.71
CA PRO A 5 -29.28 9.08 3.49
C PRO A 5 -28.22 8.47 4.40
N GLU A 6 -28.65 7.40 5.06
CA GLU A 6 -27.89 6.52 5.93
C GLU A 6 -26.48 6.15 5.44
N SER A 7 -25.58 6.05 6.43
CA SER A 7 -24.17 5.65 6.37
C SER A 7 -23.83 4.61 5.30
N PRO A 8 -22.68 4.75 4.63
CA PRO A 8 -22.26 3.79 3.62
C PRO A 8 -21.94 2.43 4.26
N ALA A 9 -22.65 1.42 3.78
CA ALA A 9 -22.30 0.01 3.75
C ALA A 9 -21.99 -0.65 5.10
N GLU A 10 -22.94 -1.47 5.56
CA GLU A 10 -22.69 -2.67 6.36
C GLU A 10 -21.39 -3.37 5.91
N ALA A 11 -20.33 -3.18 6.69
CA ALA A 11 -19.16 -4.04 6.64
C ALA A 11 -19.64 -5.44 7.06
N ALA A 12 -19.69 -6.36 6.10
CA ALA A 12 -19.96 -7.76 6.37
C ALA A 12 -18.96 -8.27 7.44
N ASP A 13 -19.51 -8.54 8.61
CA ASP A 13 -19.02 -9.36 9.73
C ASP A 13 -17.50 -9.61 9.75
N GLY A 14 -16.76 -8.79 10.51
CA GLY A 14 -15.38 -9.09 10.96
C GLY A 14 -14.23 -8.56 10.11
N TYR A 15 -14.48 -7.93 8.96
CA TYR A 15 -13.41 -7.37 8.12
C TYR A 15 -13.18 -5.87 8.35
N ARG A 16 -11.89 -5.50 8.43
CA ARG A 16 -11.39 -4.13 8.56
C ARG A 16 -11.48 -3.40 7.21
N PRO A 17 -12.02 -2.15 7.18
CA PRO A 17 -12.02 -1.34 5.96
C PRO A 17 -10.60 -0.92 5.55
N LEU A 18 -10.41 -0.60 4.27
CA LEU A 18 -9.14 -0.06 3.78
C LEU A 18 -8.76 1.24 4.52
N PRO A 19 -7.46 1.46 4.79
CA PRO A 19 -7.01 2.70 5.41
C PRO A 19 -7.24 3.93 4.52
N ALA A 20 -7.40 5.10 5.14
CA ALA A 20 -7.78 6.31 4.42
C ALA A 20 -6.57 7.14 3.93
N THR A 21 -5.43 7.04 4.62
CA THR A 21 -4.24 7.85 4.28
C THR A 21 -3.24 7.05 3.46
N ALA A 22 -2.47 7.75 2.61
CA ALA A 22 -1.43 7.12 1.80
C ALA A 22 -0.37 6.39 2.64
N ALA A 23 -0.02 6.93 3.82
CA ALA A 23 0.91 6.31 4.74
C ALA A 23 0.37 5.00 5.32
N GLU A 24 -0.89 4.98 5.78
CA GLU A 24 -1.50 3.76 6.31
C GLU A 24 -1.74 2.72 5.22
N ILE A 25 -2.09 3.14 4.00
CA ILE A 25 -2.21 2.25 2.84
C ILE A 25 -0.86 1.60 2.54
N HIS A 26 0.23 2.38 2.56
CA HIS A 26 1.58 1.86 2.37
C HIS A 26 1.93 0.83 3.45
N ASP A 27 1.73 1.16 4.73
CA ASP A 27 2.09 0.27 5.84
C ASP A 27 1.28 -1.03 5.81
N ALA A 28 -0.03 -0.94 5.56
CA ALA A 28 -0.89 -2.10 5.40
C ALA A 28 -0.46 -2.96 4.20
N ALA A 29 -0.05 -2.34 3.10
CA ALA A 29 0.42 -3.05 1.92
C ALA A 29 1.77 -3.73 2.14
N VAL A 30 2.70 -3.09 2.84
CA VAL A 30 3.98 -3.69 3.26
C VAL A 30 3.73 -4.90 4.15
N GLU A 31 2.80 -4.80 5.11
CA GLU A 31 2.43 -5.92 5.98
C GLU A 31 1.85 -7.10 5.18
N VAL A 32 0.87 -6.85 4.32
CA VAL A 32 0.27 -7.87 3.44
C VAL A 32 1.33 -8.53 2.56
N GLN A 33 2.22 -7.74 1.95
CA GLN A 33 3.28 -8.25 1.08
C GLN A 33 4.30 -9.10 1.85
N ARG A 34 4.65 -8.69 3.09
CA ARG A 34 5.54 -9.44 3.97
C ARG A 34 4.95 -10.80 4.32
N LEU A 35 3.66 -10.84 4.70
CA LEU A 35 2.96 -12.09 5.03
C LEU A 35 2.86 -13.00 3.79
N ARG A 36 2.56 -12.44 2.62
CA ARG A 36 2.49 -13.19 1.36
C ARG A 36 3.83 -13.80 0.97
N SER A 37 4.91 -13.03 1.10
CA SER A 37 6.29 -13.47 0.83
C SER A 37 6.76 -14.52 1.85
N GLY A 38 6.23 -14.47 3.07
CA GLY A 38 6.41 -15.51 4.10
C GLY A 38 5.63 -16.81 3.84
N GLY A 39 4.95 -16.93 2.70
CA GLY A 39 4.27 -18.17 2.29
C GLY A 39 2.84 -18.31 2.80
N LEU A 40 2.27 -17.30 3.47
CA LEU A 40 0.88 -17.37 3.92
C LEU A 40 -0.09 -17.32 2.74
N THR A 41 -1.17 -18.09 2.87
CA THR A 41 -2.31 -18.05 1.96
C THR A 41 -3.14 -16.79 2.19
N TRP A 42 -3.91 -16.36 1.18
CA TRP A 42 -4.79 -15.20 1.30
C TRP A 42 -5.78 -15.30 2.46
N ARG A 43 -6.28 -16.51 2.76
CA ARG A 43 -7.16 -16.73 3.91
C ARG A 43 -6.45 -16.42 5.23
N GLN A 44 -5.24 -16.91 5.41
CA GLN A 44 -4.45 -16.66 6.63
C GLN A 44 -4.04 -15.19 6.76
N ILE A 45 -3.79 -14.51 5.64
CA ILE A 45 -3.52 -13.07 5.62
C ILE A 45 -4.76 -12.30 6.06
N SER A 46 -5.94 -12.66 5.52
CA SER A 46 -7.22 -12.09 5.93
C SER A 46 -7.50 -12.28 7.42
N GLU A 47 -7.29 -13.48 7.94
CA GLU A 47 -7.45 -13.78 9.38
C GLU A 47 -6.48 -12.98 10.27
N LYS A 48 -5.27 -12.68 9.78
CA LYS A 48 -4.26 -11.93 10.54
C LYS A 48 -4.44 -10.41 10.49
N THR A 49 -4.77 -9.88 9.32
CA THR A 49 -4.81 -8.44 9.07
C THR A 49 -6.21 -7.86 9.23
N GLY A 50 -7.23 -8.71 9.20
CA GLY A 50 -8.63 -8.31 9.11
C GLY A 50 -9.01 -7.77 7.74
N PHE A 51 -8.12 -7.71 6.74
CA PHE A 51 -8.49 -7.25 5.40
C PHE A 51 -9.13 -8.37 4.59
N SER A 52 -10.12 -8.05 3.77
CA SER A 52 -10.67 -9.03 2.85
C SER A 52 -9.59 -9.44 1.83
N ARG A 53 -9.81 -10.56 1.13
CA ARG A 53 -8.91 -10.97 0.06
C ARG A 53 -8.79 -9.90 -1.03
N VAL A 54 -9.90 -9.22 -1.35
CA VAL A 54 -9.94 -8.17 -2.38
C VAL A 54 -9.10 -6.97 -1.93
N ASP A 55 -9.27 -6.54 -0.68
CA ASP A 55 -8.50 -5.43 -0.11
C ASP A 55 -7.01 -5.76 -0.04
N SER A 56 -6.67 -7.00 0.33
CA SER A 56 -5.28 -7.46 0.37
C SER A 56 -4.62 -7.41 -1.01
N LEU A 57 -5.35 -7.76 -2.07
CA LEU A 57 -4.85 -7.65 -3.45
C LEU A 57 -4.69 -6.19 -3.88
N GLN A 58 -5.64 -5.32 -3.53
CA GLN A 58 -5.57 -3.90 -3.82
C GLN A 58 -4.36 -3.24 -3.12
N LEU A 59 -4.14 -3.57 -1.85
CA LEU A 59 -3.00 -3.10 -1.08
C LEU A 59 -1.68 -3.53 -1.73
N ALA A 60 -1.53 -4.82 -2.06
CA ALA A 60 -0.32 -5.33 -2.71
C ALA A 60 -0.04 -4.65 -4.07
N HIS A 61 -1.09 -4.40 -4.87
CA HIS A 61 -0.99 -3.67 -6.12
C HIS A 61 -0.57 -2.20 -5.92
N ASN A 62 -1.14 -1.52 -4.92
CA ASN A 62 -0.77 -0.14 -4.60
C ASN A 62 0.70 -0.02 -4.20
N LEU A 63 1.23 -0.98 -3.42
CA LEU A 63 2.65 -1.00 -3.05
C LEU A 63 3.57 -1.12 -4.27
N PHE A 64 3.20 -1.97 -5.24
CA PHE A 64 3.97 -2.10 -6.48
C PHE A 64 4.05 -0.76 -7.21
N ASN A 65 2.91 -0.08 -7.38
CA ASN A 65 2.85 1.22 -8.07
C ASN A 65 3.61 2.33 -7.32
N LEU A 66 3.55 2.35 -5.98
CA LEU A 66 4.30 3.30 -5.17
C LEU A 66 5.81 3.05 -5.24
N THR A 67 6.23 1.77 -5.23
CA THR A 67 7.64 1.39 -5.34
C THR A 67 8.19 1.73 -6.73
N ASP A 68 7.41 1.48 -7.79
CA ASP A 68 7.77 1.80 -9.17
C ASP A 68 7.89 3.33 -9.38
N ALA A 69 6.92 4.10 -8.87
CA ALA A 69 6.96 5.56 -8.93
C ALA A 69 8.16 6.14 -8.16
N ALA A 70 8.46 5.60 -6.97
CA ALA A 70 9.64 6.01 -6.19
C ALA A 70 10.95 5.65 -6.91
N TYR A 71 11.00 4.48 -7.55
CA TYR A 71 12.15 4.03 -8.31
C TYR A 71 12.39 4.92 -9.54
N GLU A 72 11.36 5.23 -10.33
CA GLU A 72 11.48 6.12 -11.49
C GLU A 72 11.81 7.56 -11.08
N ALA A 73 11.28 8.05 -9.95
CA ALA A 73 11.68 9.34 -9.38
C ALA A 73 13.18 9.36 -9.01
N SER A 74 13.69 8.28 -8.39
CA SER A 74 15.11 8.16 -8.02
C SER A 74 16.04 8.13 -9.24
N LYS A 75 15.63 7.49 -10.34
CA LYS A 75 16.38 7.52 -11.61
C LYS A 75 16.45 8.94 -12.18
N HIS A 76 15.35 9.68 -12.11
CA HIS A 76 15.32 11.08 -12.55
C HIS A 76 16.24 11.96 -11.70
N GLU A 77 16.34 11.69 -10.41
CA GLU A 77 17.24 12.42 -9.50
C GLU A 77 18.72 12.07 -9.75
N ILE A 78 19.04 10.81 -10.07
CA ILE A 78 20.40 10.41 -10.49
C ILE A 78 20.76 11.00 -11.87
N SER A 79 19.79 11.15 -12.76
CA SER A 79 19.97 11.76 -14.09
C SER A 79 20.11 13.30 -14.04
N THR A 80 19.42 13.95 -13.08
CA THR A 80 19.48 15.40 -12.86
C THR A 80 20.52 15.80 -11.80
N GLY A 81 21.06 14.81 -11.08
CA GLY A 81 22.18 14.90 -10.15
C GLY A 81 23.50 15.18 -10.87
N VAL A 82 23.73 16.47 -11.06
CA VAL A 82 24.96 17.12 -11.47
C VAL A 82 26.22 16.37 -11.00
N TRP A 83 27.07 16.02 -11.97
CA TRP A 83 28.49 15.74 -11.79
C TRP A 83 29.18 16.94 -11.09
N TYR A 84 29.12 17.02 -9.76
CA TYR A 84 30.00 17.90 -8.98
C TYR A 84 30.99 17.07 -8.16
N GLY A 85 32.17 16.88 -8.74
CA GLY A 85 33.43 16.99 -8.03
C GLY A 85 33.99 15.75 -7.34
N ARG A 86 34.91 15.06 -8.05
CA ARG A 86 36.20 14.68 -7.45
C ARG A 86 37.28 14.57 -8.53
N ARG A 87 37.82 15.71 -8.96
CA ARG A 87 39.14 15.75 -9.58
C ARG A 87 40.09 16.34 -8.54
N SER A 88 40.80 15.45 -7.86
CA SER A 88 41.89 15.81 -6.96
C SER A 88 42.96 16.54 -7.75
N ALA A 89 43.38 17.71 -7.25
CA ALA A 89 44.63 18.37 -7.58
C ALA A 89 45.38 18.60 -6.27
#